data_AF-A8XB71-F1
#
_entry.id   AF-A8XB71-F1
#
_cell.length_a   1.000
_cell.length_b   1.000
_cell.length_c   1.000
_cell.angle_alpha   90.00
_cell.angle_beta   90.00
_cell.angle_gamma   90.00
#
_symmetry.space_group_name_H-M   'P 1'
#
loop_
_entity.id
_entity.type
_entity.pdbx_description
1 polymer ?
#
loop_
_entity_poly.entity_id
_entity_poly.type
_entity_poly.pdbx_seq_one_letter_code
_entity_poly.pdbx_strand_id
1 'polypeptide(L)'
;MPANIVDDMKIAAIATCPKHCALCCQTPAYSCSNVAFPRLNCATITSSQCNSPTWRVIIAQDCPASCGFCNEGGCVDAVTNCETDLSICTTVGMQDFVNTYCQRTCNRCPSTTAASGIVTSTGSSTVTCTSYIADTTTQCAAWAANGFCTNTFYTSAQRRARCATTCRIC
;
A
#
# COMPACT_ATOMS: atom_id res chain seq x y z
N MET A 1 -3.75 -30.66 29.66
CA MET A 1 -4.94 -30.69 28.78
C MET A 1 -4.44 -30.57 27.34
N PRO A 2 -4.68 -31.53 26.43
CA PRO A 2 -4.13 -31.48 25.08
C PRO A 2 -5.17 -30.89 24.12
N ALA A 3 -5.39 -29.58 24.18
CA ALA A 3 -5.69 -28.83 22.98
C ALA A 3 -4.33 -28.40 22.43
N ASN A 4 -3.99 -28.68 21.16
CA ASN A 4 -2.99 -27.96 20.34
C ASN A 4 -2.42 -28.80 19.17
N ILE A 5 -2.49 -30.14 19.17
CA ILE A 5 -1.87 -30.92 18.07
C ILE A 5 -2.56 -30.66 16.72
N VAL A 6 -3.89 -30.48 16.72
CA VAL A 6 -4.70 -30.24 15.52
C VAL A 6 -4.58 -28.80 15.01
N ASP A 7 -4.42 -27.83 15.90
CA ASP A 7 -4.21 -26.43 15.52
C ASP A 7 -2.80 -26.24 14.95
N ASP A 8 -1.79 -26.90 15.52
CA ASP A 8 -0.41 -26.85 15.01
C ASP A 8 -0.31 -27.50 13.62
N MET A 9 -0.97 -28.64 13.40
CA MET A 9 -1.06 -29.27 12.07
C MET A 9 -1.78 -28.38 11.05
N LYS A 10 -2.79 -27.62 11.47
CA LYS A 10 -3.50 -26.68 10.61
C LYS A 10 -2.61 -25.49 10.23
N ILE A 11 -1.86 -24.93 11.17
CA ILE A 11 -0.88 -23.87 10.91
C ILE A 11 0.20 -24.37 9.93
N ALA A 12 0.74 -25.56 10.18
CA ALA A 12 1.70 -26.20 9.28
C ALA A 12 1.11 -26.42 7.88
N ALA A 13 -0.13 -26.90 7.77
CA ALA A 13 -0.79 -27.12 6.49
C ALA A 13 -1.04 -25.80 5.71
N ILE A 14 -1.37 -24.70 6.41
CA ILE A 14 -1.49 -23.35 5.81
C ILE A 14 -0.12 -22.87 5.28
N ALA A 15 0.97 -23.16 5.99
CA ALA A 15 2.31 -22.72 5.61
C ALA A 15 2.94 -23.58 4.50
N THR A 16 2.75 -24.90 4.52
CA THR A 16 3.49 -25.84 3.67
C THR A 16 2.74 -26.21 2.39
N CYS A 17 1.42 -26.39 2.44
CA CYS A 17 0.64 -26.89 1.30
C CYS A 17 -0.81 -26.35 1.26
N PRO A 18 -1.03 -25.03 1.38
CA PRO A 18 -2.37 -24.46 1.50
C PRO A 18 -3.27 -24.75 0.30
N LYS A 19 -2.71 -24.86 -0.91
CA LYS A 19 -3.47 -25.24 -2.11
C LYS A 19 -3.93 -26.70 -2.06
N HIS A 20 -3.07 -27.60 -1.59
CA HIS A 20 -3.37 -29.04 -1.58
C HIS A 20 -4.32 -29.40 -0.44
N CYS A 21 -4.24 -28.70 0.69
CA CYS A 21 -5.15 -28.85 1.81
C CYS A 21 -6.44 -28.02 1.69
N ALA A 22 -6.67 -27.31 0.58
CA ALA A 22 -7.80 -26.39 0.39
C ALA A 22 -7.89 -25.28 1.46
N LEU A 23 -6.75 -24.87 2.01
CA LEU A 23 -6.60 -23.83 3.03
C LEU A 23 -6.10 -22.50 2.46
N CYS A 24 -6.15 -22.30 1.13
CA CYS A 24 -5.66 -21.08 0.47
C CYS A 24 -6.26 -19.81 1.08
N CYS A 25 -7.56 -19.80 1.37
CA CYS A 25 -8.28 -18.68 1.99
C CYS A 25 -7.87 -18.38 3.44
N GLN A 26 -7.13 -19.28 4.10
CA GLN A 26 -6.65 -19.11 5.46
C GLN A 26 -5.19 -18.63 5.51
N THR A 27 -4.52 -18.54 4.37
CA THR A 27 -3.19 -17.96 4.29
C THR A 27 -3.27 -16.44 4.45
N PRO A 28 -2.25 -15.79 5.04
CA PRO A 28 -2.21 -14.32 5.18
C PRO A 28 -2.39 -13.57 3.86
N ALA A 29 -1.98 -14.18 2.75
CA ALA A 29 -2.13 -13.61 1.41
C ALA A 29 -3.60 -13.51 0.97
N TYR A 30 -4.49 -14.37 1.45
CA TYR A 30 -5.90 -14.44 1.01
C TYR A 30 -6.90 -14.19 2.16
N SER A 31 -6.43 -14.00 3.40
CA SER A 31 -7.27 -13.92 4.59
C SER A 31 -7.92 -12.55 4.84
N CYS A 32 -7.98 -11.67 3.83
CA CYS A 32 -8.65 -10.38 3.92
C CYS A 32 -9.97 -10.38 3.15
N SER A 33 -10.78 -9.35 3.36
CA SER A 33 -12.00 -9.12 2.58
C SER A 33 -11.70 -8.25 1.36
N ASN A 34 -12.41 -8.51 0.27
CA ASN A 34 -12.47 -7.57 -0.85
C ASN A 34 -13.23 -6.30 -0.44
N VAL A 35 -13.05 -5.21 -1.19
CA VAL A 35 -13.78 -3.96 -0.90
C VAL A 35 -15.27 -4.15 -1.15
N ALA A 36 -16.12 -3.38 -0.45
CA ALA A 36 -17.58 -3.54 -0.54
C ALA A 36 -18.15 -3.18 -1.92
N PHE A 37 -17.51 -2.25 -2.64
CA PHE A 37 -17.93 -1.77 -3.96
C PHE A 37 -16.73 -1.78 -4.93
N PRO A 38 -16.30 -2.97 -5.37
CA PRO A 38 -15.18 -3.08 -6.30
C PRO A 38 -15.60 -2.63 -7.69
N ARG A 39 -14.66 -2.05 -8.45
CA ARG A 39 -14.86 -1.73 -9.87
C ARG A 39 -14.99 -3.00 -10.73
N LEU A 40 -14.53 -4.13 -10.21
CA LEU A 40 -14.62 -5.46 -10.84
C LEU A 40 -15.44 -6.44 -10.02
N ASN A 41 -16.04 -7.41 -10.69
CA ASN A 41 -16.58 -8.58 -10.00
C ASN A 41 -15.43 -9.49 -9.53
N CYS A 42 -15.14 -9.46 -8.23
CA CYS A 42 -14.05 -10.24 -7.65
C CYS A 42 -14.20 -11.77 -7.83
N ALA A 43 -15.41 -12.27 -8.07
CA ALA A 43 -15.69 -13.70 -8.27
C ALA A 43 -15.30 -14.20 -9.68
N THR A 44 -15.16 -13.31 -10.66
CA THR A 44 -14.82 -13.66 -12.04
C THR A 44 -13.34 -13.48 -12.35
N ILE A 45 -12.53 -13.09 -11.36
CA ILE A 45 -11.09 -12.89 -11.53
C ILE A 45 -10.41 -14.25 -11.69
N THR A 46 -9.67 -14.42 -12.78
CA THR A 46 -8.84 -15.59 -13.03
C THR A 46 -7.40 -15.36 -12.58
N SER A 47 -6.65 -16.44 -12.36
CA SER A 47 -5.22 -16.35 -12.03
C SER A 47 -4.37 -15.65 -13.09
N SER A 48 -4.79 -15.67 -14.36
CA SER A 48 -4.12 -14.91 -15.42
C SER A 48 -4.29 -13.40 -15.25
N GLN A 49 -5.45 -12.93 -14.78
CA GLN A 49 -5.68 -11.52 -14.51
C GLN A 49 -4.84 -11.04 -13.32
N CYS A 50 -4.62 -11.89 -12.31
CA CYS A 50 -3.73 -11.59 -11.18
C CYS A 50 -2.30 -11.24 -11.59
N ASN A 51 -1.82 -11.80 -12.71
CA ASN A 51 -0.47 -11.59 -13.23
C ASN A 51 -0.41 -10.56 -14.37
N SER A 52 -1.55 -10.00 -14.77
CA SER A 52 -1.62 -9.06 -15.88
C SER A 52 -1.31 -7.64 -15.39
N PRO A 53 -0.38 -6.90 -16.02
CA PRO A 53 0.00 -5.57 -15.56
C PRO A 53 -1.15 -4.56 -15.62
N THR A 54 -2.11 -4.76 -16.52
CA THR A 54 -3.28 -3.87 -16.60
C THR A 54 -4.24 -4.07 -15.43
N TRP A 55 -4.34 -5.29 -14.91
CA TRP A 55 -5.35 -5.65 -13.91
C TRP A 55 -4.78 -5.77 -12.50
N ARG A 56 -3.51 -6.15 -12.35
CA ARG A 56 -2.87 -6.47 -11.07
C ARG A 56 -3.05 -5.37 -10.02
N VAL A 57 -2.84 -4.11 -10.41
CA VAL A 57 -3.00 -2.94 -9.53
C VAL A 57 -4.47 -2.75 -9.12
N ILE A 58 -5.39 -2.87 -10.07
CA ILE A 58 -6.83 -2.69 -9.83
C ILE A 58 -7.36 -3.80 -8.93
N ILE A 59 -6.91 -5.04 -9.17
CA ILE A 59 -7.28 -6.21 -8.38
C ILE A 59 -6.71 -6.11 -6.96
N ALA A 60 -5.48 -5.65 -6.78
CA ALA A 60 -4.93 -5.46 -5.43
C ALA A 60 -5.73 -4.43 -4.61
N GLN A 61 -6.24 -3.38 -5.24
CA GLN A 61 -7.05 -2.37 -4.58
C GLN A 61 -8.46 -2.85 -4.25
N ASP A 62 -9.11 -3.53 -5.20
CA ASP A 62 -10.55 -3.81 -5.12
C ASP A 62 -10.84 -5.25 -4.66
N CYS A 63 -10.02 -6.20 -5.12
CA CYS A 63 -10.23 -7.63 -4.92
C CYS A 63 -8.96 -8.35 -4.42
N PRO A 64 -8.31 -7.88 -3.34
CA PRO A 64 -7.03 -8.44 -2.88
C PRO A 64 -7.14 -9.93 -2.53
N ALA A 65 -8.27 -10.38 -1.97
CA ALA A 65 -8.47 -11.77 -1.59
C ALA A 65 -8.58 -12.71 -2.80
N SER A 66 -8.93 -12.21 -3.99
CA SER A 66 -9.04 -13.04 -5.19
C SER A 66 -7.69 -13.47 -5.77
N CYS A 67 -6.63 -12.67 -5.54
CA CYS A 67 -5.30 -12.90 -6.10
C CYS A 67 -4.20 -13.07 -5.06
N GLY A 68 -4.54 -13.04 -3.78
CA GLY A 68 -3.57 -13.20 -2.71
C GLY A 68 -2.84 -11.91 -2.33
N PHE A 69 -3.45 -10.74 -2.58
CA PHE A 69 -2.83 -9.43 -2.36
C PHE A 69 -3.08 -8.83 -0.98
N CYS A 70 -3.57 -9.62 -0.02
CA CYS A 70 -3.95 -9.12 1.29
C CYS A 70 -2.76 -8.58 2.10
N ASN A 71 -1.55 -9.09 1.88
CA ASN A 71 -0.34 -8.61 2.56
C ASN A 71 0.23 -7.35 1.93
N GLU A 72 -0.17 -7.01 0.70
CA GLU A 72 0.35 -5.86 -0.03
C GLU A 72 -0.40 -4.55 0.26
N GLY A 73 -1.46 -4.59 1.07
CA GLY A 73 -2.16 -3.37 1.52
C GLY A 73 -2.75 -2.53 0.38
N GLY A 74 -3.12 -3.19 -0.73
CA GLY A 74 -3.68 -2.52 -1.91
C GLY A 74 -2.65 -1.91 -2.86
N CYS A 75 -1.35 -2.13 -2.62
CA CYS A 75 -0.29 -1.67 -3.51
C CYS A 75 0.62 -2.79 -3.98
N VAL A 76 0.61 -3.02 -5.29
CA VAL A 76 1.43 -4.02 -5.97
C VAL A 76 2.10 -3.41 -7.18
N ASP A 77 3.21 -4.00 -7.60
CA ASP A 77 3.81 -3.68 -8.90
C ASP A 77 2.90 -4.19 -10.02
N ALA A 78 2.64 -3.42 -11.07
CA ALA A 78 1.91 -3.96 -12.21
C ALA A 78 2.76 -5.03 -12.93
N VAL A 79 4.06 -4.79 -13.06
CA VAL A 79 5.00 -5.73 -13.67
C VAL A 79 5.84 -6.40 -12.58
N THR A 80 6.14 -7.69 -12.74
CA THR A 80 6.89 -8.46 -11.75
C THR A 80 8.38 -8.18 -11.79
N ASN A 81 8.91 -7.62 -12.89
CA ASN A 81 10.33 -7.42 -13.12
C ASN A 81 10.86 -6.04 -12.67
N CYS A 82 10.11 -5.31 -11.83
CA CYS A 82 10.59 -4.04 -11.27
C CYS A 82 11.83 -4.19 -10.40
N GLU A 83 11.98 -5.36 -9.75
CA GLU A 83 13.12 -5.70 -8.90
C GLU A 83 14.41 -6.00 -9.68
N THR A 84 14.32 -6.16 -11.01
CA THR A 84 15.49 -6.43 -11.87
C THR A 84 16.45 -5.24 -11.92
N ASP A 85 15.93 -4.01 -11.88
CA ASP A 85 16.76 -2.81 -11.87
C ASP A 85 16.10 -1.72 -11.00
N LEU A 86 16.59 -1.56 -9.77
CA LEU A 86 16.09 -0.55 -8.84
C LEU A 86 16.49 0.88 -9.22
N SER A 87 17.45 1.08 -10.14
CA SER A 87 17.86 2.42 -10.57
C SER A 87 16.77 3.13 -11.36
N ILE A 88 15.81 2.38 -11.94
CA ILE A 88 14.66 2.96 -12.64
C ILE A 88 13.80 3.83 -11.71
N CYS A 89 13.79 3.54 -10.40
CA CYS A 89 13.02 4.28 -9.40
C CYS A 89 13.51 5.74 -9.22
N THR A 90 14.81 5.98 -9.44
CA THR A 90 15.46 7.29 -9.27
C THR A 90 15.83 7.94 -10.60
N THR A 91 15.81 7.19 -11.70
CA THR A 91 16.15 7.69 -13.03
C THR A 91 15.14 8.75 -13.50
N VAL A 92 15.67 9.89 -13.95
CA VAL A 92 14.89 10.99 -14.52
C VAL A 92 14.36 10.56 -15.89
N GLY A 93 13.05 10.71 -16.13
CA GLY A 93 12.38 10.26 -17.35
C GLY A 93 11.68 8.90 -17.25
N MET A 94 11.97 8.09 -16.21
CA MET A 94 11.25 6.84 -15.92
C MET A 94 10.18 6.99 -14.83
N GLN A 95 9.95 8.21 -14.34
CA GLN A 95 9.05 8.49 -13.22
C GLN A 95 7.61 8.03 -13.51
N ASP A 96 7.07 8.27 -14.70
CA ASP A 96 5.72 7.83 -15.08
C ASP A 96 5.60 6.30 -15.15
N PHE A 97 6.66 5.64 -15.65
CA PHE A 97 6.72 4.19 -15.69
C PHE A 97 6.72 3.60 -14.28
N VAL A 98 7.58 4.07 -13.38
CA VAL A 98 7.66 3.50 -12.02
C VAL A 98 6.44 3.83 -11.18
N ASN A 99 5.83 5.01 -11.36
CA ASN A 99 4.59 5.38 -10.68
C ASN A 99 3.39 4.54 -11.14
N THR A 100 3.43 3.99 -12.35
CA THR A 100 2.32 3.17 -12.89
C THR A 100 2.59 1.69 -12.68
N TYR A 101 3.82 1.24 -12.92
CA TYR A 101 4.14 -0.18 -13.04
C TYR A 101 4.98 -0.75 -11.90
N CYS A 102 5.68 0.08 -11.13
CA CYS A 102 6.61 -0.34 -10.07
C CYS A 102 6.31 0.31 -8.72
N GLN A 103 5.03 0.46 -8.41
CA GLN A 103 4.57 1.23 -7.25
C GLN A 103 5.10 0.69 -5.94
N ARG A 104 5.11 -0.63 -5.77
CA ARG A 104 5.52 -1.26 -4.52
C ARG A 104 7.05 -1.32 -4.42
N THR A 105 7.72 -1.74 -5.48
CA THR A 105 9.19 -1.86 -5.54
C THR A 105 9.88 -0.50 -5.39
N CYS A 106 9.32 0.56 -5.98
CA CYS A 106 9.87 1.90 -5.87
C CYS A 106 9.28 2.73 -4.71
N ASN A 107 8.52 2.11 -3.79
CA ASN A 107 7.82 2.77 -2.68
C ASN A 107 6.97 3.99 -3.12
N ARG A 108 6.35 3.90 -4.30
CA ARG A 108 5.43 4.90 -4.89
C ARG A 108 3.96 4.57 -4.65
N CYS A 109 3.67 3.58 -3.81
CA CYS A 109 2.32 3.25 -3.41
C CYS A 109 1.55 4.49 -2.97
N PRO A 110 0.40 4.81 -3.60
CA PRO A 110 -0.45 5.86 -3.07
C PRO A 110 -0.91 5.42 -1.67
N SER A 111 -0.73 6.28 -0.67
CA SER A 111 -1.28 6.07 0.68
C SER A 111 -2.80 6.20 0.62
N THR A 112 -3.48 5.25 -0.02
CA THR A 112 -4.93 5.15 0.08
C THR A 112 -5.23 4.50 1.41
N THR A 113 -5.55 5.35 2.38
CA THR A 113 -6.25 5.02 3.63
C THR A 113 -7.58 4.34 3.29
N ALA A 114 -7.53 3.06 2.92
CA ALA A 114 -8.67 2.22 2.66
C ALA A 114 -8.35 0.75 2.99
N ALA A 115 -7.70 0.53 4.13
CA ALA A 115 -7.80 -0.73 4.84
C ALA A 115 -8.40 -0.42 6.21
N SER A 116 -9.71 -0.65 6.34
CA SER A 116 -10.29 -1.05 7.62
C SER A 116 -9.73 -2.45 7.92
N GLY A 117 -8.48 -2.44 8.34
CA GLY A 117 -7.77 -3.55 8.94
C GLY A 117 -7.10 -2.90 10.12
N ILE A 118 -7.48 -3.33 11.31
CA ILE A 118 -6.75 -3.02 12.53
C ILE A 118 -5.38 -3.65 12.33
N VAL A 119 -4.49 -2.90 11.68
CA VAL A 119 -3.08 -3.14 11.76
C VAL A 119 -2.71 -2.79 13.18
N THR A 120 -2.60 -3.82 14.01
CA THR A 120 -1.64 -3.81 15.11
C THR A 120 -0.24 -3.84 14.49
N SER A 121 0.06 -2.81 13.70
CA SER A 121 1.41 -2.44 13.32
C SER A 121 2.00 -1.76 14.54
N THR A 122 2.52 -2.58 15.45
CA THR A 122 3.69 -2.22 16.25
C THR A 122 4.78 -1.85 15.26
N GLY A 123 4.84 -0.57 14.91
CA GLY A 123 5.54 -0.07 13.73
C GLY A 123 4.89 1.16 13.08
N SER A 124 3.69 1.55 13.51
CA SER A 124 3.32 2.96 13.52
C SER A 124 4.22 3.66 14.50
N SER A 125 5.38 4.12 14.01
CA SER A 125 5.87 5.39 14.49
C SER A 125 4.77 6.39 14.16
N THR A 126 3.86 6.58 15.11
CA THR A 126 3.50 7.91 15.58
C THR A 126 4.81 8.64 15.84
N VAL A 127 5.50 9.06 14.77
CA VAL A 127 6.42 10.16 14.87
C VAL A 127 5.47 11.34 15.03
N THR A 128 5.07 11.55 16.28
CA THR A 128 4.69 12.87 16.74
C THR A 128 5.94 13.70 16.47
N CYS A 129 5.99 14.32 15.30
CA CYS A 129 7.10 15.18 14.93
C CYS A 129 7.11 16.32 15.95
N THR A 130 8.00 16.21 16.93
CA THR A 130 8.17 17.18 18.01
C THR A 130 9.01 18.37 17.58
N SER A 131 9.67 18.25 16.42
CA SER A 131 10.44 19.31 15.77
C SER A 131 9.98 19.50 14.33
N TYR A 132 9.60 20.73 14.02
CA TYR A 132 9.29 21.19 12.67
C TYR A 132 10.38 22.16 12.22
N ILE A 133 10.67 22.19 10.92
CA ILE A 133 11.51 23.25 10.38
C ILE A 133 10.75 24.57 10.52
N ALA A 134 11.44 25.63 10.94
CA ALA A 134 10.85 26.96 11.04
C ALA A 134 10.26 27.37 9.69
N ASP A 135 9.07 27.98 9.73
CA ASP A 135 8.42 28.49 8.53
C ASP A 135 9.32 29.57 7.91
N THR A 136 9.60 29.43 6.61
CA THR A 136 10.48 30.37 5.90
C THR A 136 9.74 31.60 5.39
N THR A 137 8.41 31.62 5.49
CA THR A 137 7.56 32.71 5.01
C THR A 137 6.52 33.11 6.06
N THR A 138 6.30 34.40 6.27
CA THR A 138 5.30 34.92 7.23
C THR A 138 3.85 34.73 6.76
N GLN A 139 3.64 34.46 5.47
CA GLN A 139 2.33 34.21 4.85
C GLN A 139 1.77 32.81 5.12
N CYS A 140 2.50 31.95 5.85
CA CYS A 140 2.11 30.56 6.07
C CYS A 140 0.73 30.41 6.71
N ALA A 141 0.35 31.28 7.65
CA ALA A 141 -0.98 31.26 8.27
C ALA A 141 -2.10 31.54 7.24
N ALA A 142 -1.91 32.53 6.37
CA ALA A 142 -2.86 32.85 5.31
C ALA A 142 -2.92 31.73 4.26
N TRP A 143 -1.77 31.18 3.86
CA TRP A 143 -1.70 30.09 2.89
C TRP A 143 -2.33 28.80 3.42
N ALA A 144 -2.10 28.47 4.69
CA ALA A 144 -2.74 27.34 5.34
C ALA A 144 -4.27 27.50 5.38
N ALA A 145 -4.77 28.70 5.68
CA ALA A 145 -6.20 29.01 5.60
C ALA A 145 -6.76 28.90 4.18
N ASN A 146 -5.96 29.19 3.15
CA ASN A 146 -6.29 29.02 1.73
C ASN A 146 -6.04 27.58 1.21
N GLY A 147 -5.76 26.62 2.09
CA GLY A 147 -5.62 25.20 1.75
C GLY A 147 -4.24 24.79 1.25
N PHE A 148 -3.20 25.61 1.39
CA PHE A 148 -1.84 25.28 0.94
C PHE A 148 -1.31 23.96 1.52
N CYS A 149 -1.62 23.65 2.78
CA CYS A 149 -1.15 22.45 3.46
C CYS A 149 -1.75 21.14 2.93
N THR A 150 -2.94 21.22 2.32
CA THR A 150 -3.68 20.07 1.76
C THR A 150 -3.69 20.08 0.24
N ASN A 151 -3.22 21.16 -0.40
CA ASN A 151 -3.23 21.33 -1.84
C ASN A 151 -2.20 20.42 -2.52
N THR A 152 -2.68 19.51 -3.35
CA THR A 152 -1.89 18.52 -4.10
C THR A 152 -1.09 19.12 -5.27
N PHE A 153 -1.36 20.37 -5.65
CA PHE A 153 -0.61 21.12 -6.66
C PHE A 153 0.81 21.45 -6.19
N TYR A 154 1.00 21.60 -4.87
CA TYR A 154 2.31 21.76 -4.26
C TYR A 154 2.83 20.40 -3.81
N THR A 155 4.10 20.08 -4.06
CA THR A 155 4.65 18.81 -3.56
C THR A 155 4.82 18.86 -2.04
N SER A 156 4.80 17.69 -1.38
CA SER A 156 5.04 17.60 0.06
C SER A 156 6.38 18.24 0.46
N ALA A 157 7.42 18.08 -0.37
CA ALA A 157 8.71 18.72 -0.19
C ALA A 157 8.63 20.26 -0.24
N GLN A 158 7.82 20.82 -1.14
CA GLN A 158 7.66 22.27 -1.30
C GLN A 158 6.87 22.87 -0.12
N ARG A 159 5.82 22.17 0.34
CA ARG A 159 5.06 22.57 1.54
C ARG A 159 5.92 22.52 2.79
N ARG A 160 6.75 21.48 2.93
CA ARG A 160 7.73 21.35 4.02
C ARG A 160 8.79 22.45 3.99
N ALA A 161 9.29 22.82 2.82
CA ALA A 161 10.30 23.88 2.71
C ALA A 161 9.76 25.28 3.05
N ARG A 162 8.45 25.53 2.87
CA ARG A 162 7.84 26.85 3.08
C ARG A 162 7.19 26.99 4.45
N CYS A 163 6.34 26.03 4.81
CA CYS A 163 5.43 26.13 5.95
C CYS A 163 5.41 24.82 6.75
N ALA A 164 6.57 24.22 7.05
CA ALA A 164 6.66 22.95 7.78
C ALA A 164 5.98 23.00 9.16
N THR A 165 6.18 24.08 9.91
CA THR A 165 5.61 24.24 11.26
C THR A 165 4.10 24.49 11.17
N THR A 166 3.69 25.40 10.29
CA THR A 166 2.26 25.71 10.09
C THR A 166 1.46 24.52 9.53
N CYS A 167 2.01 23.78 8.57
CA CYS A 167 1.34 22.62 7.98
C CYS A 167 1.54 21.31 8.76
N ARG A 168 2.29 21.34 9.86
CA ARG A 168 2.71 20.18 10.64
C ARG A 168 3.33 19.07 9.79
N ILE A 169 4.21 19.46 8.86
CA ILE A 169 4.91 18.55 7.96
C ILE A 169 6.35 18.38 8.43
N CYS A 170 6.67 17.13 8.77
CA CYS A 170 8.03 16.61 8.89
C CYS A 170 8.34 15.66 7.73
#